data_AF-A0A099PB34-F1
#
_entry.id   AF-A0A099PB34-F1
#
_cell.length_a   1.000
_cell.length_b   1.000
_cell.length_c   1.000
_cell.angle_alpha   90.00
_cell.angle_beta   90.00
_cell.angle_gamma   90.00
#
_symmetry.space_group_name_H-M   'P 1'
#
loop_
_entity.id
_entity.type
_entity.pdbx_description
1 polymer ?
#
loop_
_entity_poly.entity_id
_entity_poly.type
_entity_poly.pdbx_seq_one_letter_code
_entity_poly.pdbx_strand_id
1 'polypeptide(L)'
;MNHVYKTVWNAGLQAWVAVSEMVKGKGKSKSAAARCLAPVKKGVGLLIVSSLGLSMAPSVANAVANDVIWSNSSTGEWTDTNNWDGSNLPTDTDTAVIANGGALVSAGTTTGGNFDTFVGTLAFNTSTFYKGFLTVDGNLSTGQLVVGGRLETGGAQNSAIGRLTIQNGGVVNSTSALLGGSANSNGTATVTGSTSRWNIVDALIVGHSDIGTLSIIDGGVVSSAEGTIGSQSNAHGTVIIGGAGSQWIIDGGAGTLQLSSLGGANLIIGEMNTGNPSVTAPGTLSAAGIDFGSFGGLQFNHNSDNYSFAPDITSGAGVIHLLSGTTRFNNNLTNPNNSFAGPGGGSLNVQQTGTLELEAGKSLYVSGYSMSSGTTLQVNVTNDTTYGKLVANTMYLPSDAKFHVNVANPNFGFTTAVNNGLTDILSANDQLLIGGVEVPDGPISDLQVTDNSVLFDFSAARNANSIDLILSAVGGGGGGGGGGDTGSDSGLVEQIVVAQGNSPATGAARALDTIINAEPGGAIGSLFVPFTTNEQVNDAVTQTLPLLTGGSQVAATSALTGMNRVVQARIESNQA
;
A
#
# COMPACT_ATOMS: atom_id res chain seq x y z
N MET A 1 -34.30 -1.39 15.58
CA MET A 1 -34.43 -2.83 15.28
C MET A 1 -33.53 -3.09 14.09
N ASN A 2 -32.47 -3.87 14.25
CA ASN A 2 -31.56 -4.16 13.14
C ASN A 2 -32.14 -5.31 12.32
N HIS A 3 -32.30 -5.09 11.02
CA HIS A 3 -32.78 -6.06 10.07
C HIS A 3 -31.58 -6.62 9.29
N VAL A 4 -31.50 -7.94 9.16
CA VAL A 4 -30.44 -8.62 8.41
C VAL A 4 -31.04 -9.19 7.14
N TYR A 5 -30.44 -8.90 5.99
CA TYR A 5 -30.92 -9.29 4.67
C TYR A 5 -29.91 -10.20 3.95
N LYS A 6 -30.45 -11.12 3.15
CA LYS A 6 -29.69 -11.86 2.14
C LYS A 6 -29.68 -11.06 0.84
N THR A 7 -28.51 -10.79 0.27
CA THR A 7 -28.35 -10.10 -1.01
C THR A 7 -27.74 -11.00 -2.08
N VAL A 8 -28.08 -10.74 -3.35
CA VAL A 8 -27.53 -11.42 -4.53
C VAL A 8 -27.17 -10.37 -5.58
N TRP A 9 -26.07 -10.57 -6.30
CA TRP A 9 -25.64 -9.69 -7.39
C TRP A 9 -26.49 -9.91 -8.65
N ASN A 10 -27.07 -8.85 -9.19
CA ASN A 10 -27.80 -8.88 -10.45
C ASN A 10 -26.96 -8.26 -11.57
N ALA A 11 -26.49 -9.09 -12.50
CA ALA A 11 -25.62 -8.66 -13.59
C ALA A 11 -26.30 -7.71 -14.60
N GLY A 12 -27.62 -7.80 -14.79
CA GLY A 12 -28.36 -6.91 -15.70
C GLY A 12 -28.57 -5.51 -15.14
N LEU A 13 -28.55 -5.37 -13.81
CA LEU A 13 -28.71 -4.10 -13.11
C LEU A 13 -27.40 -3.56 -12.52
N GLN A 14 -26.32 -4.36 -12.59
CA GLN A 14 -25.03 -4.05 -11.96
C GLN A 14 -25.17 -3.62 -10.49
N ALA A 15 -26.05 -4.31 -9.74
CA ALA A 15 -26.35 -3.96 -8.35
C ALA A 15 -26.64 -5.18 -7.47
N TRP A 16 -26.36 -5.06 -6.17
CA TRP A 16 -26.74 -6.03 -5.14
C TRP A 16 -28.21 -5.85 -4.75
N VAL A 17 -29.02 -6.89 -4.90
CA VAL A 17 -30.45 -6.87 -4.60
C VAL A 17 -30.74 -7.74 -3.38
N ALA A 18 -31.47 -7.18 -2.40
CA ALA A 18 -31.94 -7.95 -1.24
C ALA A 18 -33.09 -8.89 -1.66
N VAL A 19 -32.91 -10.19 -1.41
CA VAL A 19 -33.85 -11.25 -1.82
C VAL A 19 -34.67 -11.81 -0.67
N SER A 20 -34.23 -11.66 0.59
CA SER A 20 -35.02 -12.05 1.75
C SER A 20 -34.48 -11.45 3.06
N GLU A 21 -35.35 -11.16 4.03
CA GLU A 21 -34.96 -10.78 5.40
C GLU A 21 -34.85 -12.04 6.29
N MET A 22 -33.76 -12.17 7.06
CA MET A 22 -33.40 -13.43 7.72
C MET A 22 -33.81 -13.60 9.21
N VAL A 23 -34.34 -12.60 9.93
CA VAL A 23 -35.14 -12.70 11.21
C VAL A 23 -35.16 -11.37 12.00
N LYS A 24 -36.27 -11.09 12.71
CA LYS A 24 -36.41 -10.02 13.72
C LYS A 24 -35.91 -10.46 15.12
N GLY A 25 -34.82 -9.86 15.60
CA GLY A 25 -34.40 -9.97 17.01
C GLY A 25 -35.26 -9.09 17.94
N LYS A 26 -35.90 -9.69 18.95
CA LYS A 26 -36.67 -8.97 20.00
C LYS A 26 -35.73 -8.33 21.04
N GLY A 27 -35.63 -7.00 21.03
CA GLY A 27 -35.05 -6.21 22.13
C GLY A 27 -36.15 -5.69 23.07
N LYS A 28 -36.02 -5.92 24.37
CA LYS A 28 -36.89 -5.38 25.43
C LYS A 28 -36.67 -3.86 25.55
N SER A 29 -37.73 -3.06 25.57
CA SER A 29 -37.69 -1.72 26.17
C SER A 29 -38.85 -1.52 27.15
N LYS A 30 -38.51 -0.95 28.31
CA LYS A 30 -39.43 -0.45 29.32
C LYS A 30 -39.97 0.93 28.89
N SER A 31 -41.12 1.25 29.47
CA SER A 31 -41.67 2.58 29.76
C SER A 31 -42.79 3.04 28.83
N ALA A 32 -43.93 3.25 29.50
CA ALA A 32 -45.26 3.46 28.99
C ALA A 32 -45.61 4.95 28.82
N ALA A 33 -46.52 5.25 27.89
CA ALA A 33 -47.63 6.19 28.09
C ALA A 33 -48.69 5.97 27.00
N ALA A 34 -49.95 5.91 27.43
CA ALA A 34 -51.12 5.51 26.67
C ALA A 34 -51.70 6.63 25.80
N ARG A 35 -52.36 6.28 24.67
CA ARG A 35 -53.79 6.60 24.41
C ARG A 35 -54.32 6.05 23.07
N CYS A 36 -55.47 5.37 23.19
CA CYS A 36 -56.68 5.27 22.35
C CYS A 36 -56.63 4.87 20.86
N LEU A 37 -57.44 3.84 20.54
CA LEU A 37 -57.80 3.29 19.23
C LEU A 37 -58.97 4.04 18.56
N ALA A 38 -58.95 4.18 17.22
CA ALA A 38 -60.07 3.89 16.30
C ALA A 38 -59.60 3.87 14.82
N PRO A 39 -60.29 3.16 13.88
CA PRO A 39 -59.72 2.70 12.60
C PRO A 39 -60.36 3.32 11.35
N VAL A 40 -59.60 3.69 10.29
CA VAL A 40 -60.14 3.89 8.92
C VAL A 40 -59.08 3.68 7.80
N LYS A 41 -59.46 2.76 6.89
CA LYS A 41 -59.27 2.62 5.42
C LYS A 41 -57.97 2.99 4.67
N LYS A 42 -57.62 2.03 3.80
CA LYS A 42 -56.84 2.07 2.55
C LYS A 42 -56.68 3.45 1.90
N GLY A 43 -55.43 3.83 1.65
CA GLY A 43 -55.02 4.89 0.73
C GLY A 43 -53.53 4.76 0.44
N VAL A 44 -53.18 4.61 -0.84
CA VAL A 44 -51.80 4.61 -1.35
C VAL A 44 -51.20 5.99 -1.03
N GLY A 45 -50.09 6.02 -0.29
CA GLY A 45 -49.49 7.26 0.20
C GLY A 45 -47.99 7.14 0.43
N LEU A 46 -47.26 7.77 -0.49
CA LEU A 46 -45.92 8.36 -0.38
C LEU A 46 -45.36 8.41 1.06
N LEU A 47 -44.26 7.68 1.33
CA LEU A 47 -43.54 7.76 2.61
C LEU A 47 -42.24 8.57 2.41
N ILE A 48 -42.28 9.82 2.86
CA ILE A 48 -41.12 10.67 3.09
C ILE A 48 -40.42 10.15 4.35
N VAL A 49 -39.14 9.75 4.25
CA VAL A 49 -38.27 9.53 5.41
C VAL A 49 -37.21 10.62 5.44
N SER A 50 -37.27 11.40 6.49
CA SER A 50 -36.38 12.47 6.90
C SER A 50 -34.91 12.03 6.99
N SER A 51 -34.05 12.68 6.20
CA SER A 51 -32.60 12.66 6.33
C SER A 51 -32.15 13.53 7.52
N LEU A 52 -31.51 12.93 8.51
CA LEU A 52 -30.66 13.65 9.46
C LEU A 52 -29.21 13.53 9.01
N GLY A 53 -28.60 14.66 8.65
CA GLY A 53 -27.15 14.88 8.78
C GLY A 53 -26.23 14.45 7.63
N LEU A 54 -26.57 14.73 6.37
CA LEU A 54 -25.54 14.91 5.33
C LEU A 54 -25.27 16.41 5.20
N SER A 55 -24.04 16.83 5.48
CA SER A 55 -23.57 18.20 5.19
C SER A 55 -23.73 18.47 3.69
N MET A 56 -24.33 19.62 3.38
CA MET A 56 -24.83 20.01 2.07
C MET A 56 -23.70 20.09 1.03
N ALA A 57 -23.64 19.10 0.12
CA ALA A 57 -23.23 19.38 -1.26
C ALA A 57 -24.44 19.95 -1.99
N PRO A 58 -24.31 21.03 -2.79
CA PRO A 58 -25.43 21.52 -3.57
C PRO A 58 -25.89 20.44 -4.55
N SER A 59 -27.14 19.99 -4.41
CA SER A 59 -27.77 19.05 -5.33
C SER A 59 -28.02 19.76 -6.67
N VAL A 60 -27.11 19.58 -7.62
CA VAL A 60 -27.45 19.75 -9.03
C VAL A 60 -28.33 18.58 -9.44
N ALA A 61 -29.52 18.86 -9.95
CA ALA A 61 -30.32 17.86 -10.64
C ALA A 61 -29.46 17.20 -11.72
N ASN A 62 -29.38 15.87 -11.72
CA ASN A 62 -28.80 15.12 -12.83
C ASN A 62 -29.65 15.37 -14.08
N ALA A 63 -29.23 16.34 -14.90
CA ALA A 63 -29.52 16.29 -16.32
C ALA A 63 -28.84 15.01 -16.83
N VAL A 64 -29.60 14.13 -17.47
CA VAL A 64 -29.01 13.04 -18.25
C VAL A 64 -28.29 13.74 -19.40
N ALA A 65 -26.96 13.76 -19.38
CA ALA A 65 -26.19 14.26 -20.52
C ALA A 65 -26.57 13.41 -21.74
N ASN A 66 -26.92 14.04 -22.85
CA ASN A 66 -27.04 13.31 -24.10
C ASN A 66 -25.62 13.09 -24.64
N ASP A 67 -25.28 11.83 -24.92
CA ASP A 67 -24.03 11.53 -25.61
C ASP A 67 -24.18 11.95 -27.07
N VAL A 68 -23.29 12.82 -27.55
CA VAL A 68 -23.19 13.24 -28.95
C VAL A 68 -21.95 12.57 -29.53
N ILE A 69 -22.15 11.63 -30.44
CA ILE A 69 -21.13 10.67 -30.88
C ILE A 69 -20.57 11.08 -32.24
N TRP A 70 -19.26 11.31 -32.29
CA TRP A 70 -18.51 11.43 -33.53
C TRP A 70 -18.31 10.04 -34.12
N SER A 71 -19.09 9.72 -35.16
CA SER A 71 -19.11 8.40 -35.81
C SER A 71 -18.69 8.41 -37.30
N ASN A 72 -18.58 9.59 -37.92
CA ASN A 72 -18.24 9.75 -39.34
C ASN A 72 -16.82 10.32 -39.53
N SER A 73 -16.07 9.80 -40.51
CA SER A 73 -14.63 10.06 -40.72
C SER A 73 -14.31 10.96 -41.92
N SER A 74 -15.29 11.70 -42.47
CA SER A 74 -15.10 12.43 -43.73
C SER A 74 -14.16 13.64 -43.63
N THR A 75 -14.12 14.31 -42.48
CA THR A 75 -13.16 15.38 -42.17
C THR A 75 -12.69 15.21 -40.72
N GLY A 76 -11.47 15.60 -40.38
CA GLY A 76 -10.96 15.53 -39.02
C GLY A 76 -11.41 16.69 -38.13
N GLU A 77 -12.30 17.56 -38.60
CA GLU A 77 -12.53 18.88 -38.01
C GLU A 77 -13.68 18.86 -37.01
N TRP A 78 -13.42 19.29 -35.76
CA TRP A 78 -14.42 19.31 -34.68
C TRP A 78 -15.68 20.12 -35.02
N THR A 79 -15.49 21.22 -35.75
CA THR A 79 -16.55 22.16 -36.12
C THR A 79 -17.39 21.70 -37.31
N ASP A 80 -16.99 20.63 -38.00
CA ASP A 80 -17.81 20.04 -39.06
C ASP A 80 -18.94 19.24 -38.42
N THR A 81 -20.14 19.78 -38.49
CA THR A 81 -21.34 19.14 -37.93
C THR A 81 -21.61 17.77 -38.53
N ASN A 82 -21.12 17.46 -39.74
CA ASN A 82 -21.35 16.16 -40.39
C ASN A 82 -20.59 15.00 -39.74
N ASN A 83 -19.65 15.32 -38.85
CA ASN A 83 -18.87 14.35 -38.10
C ASN A 83 -19.64 13.79 -36.89
N TRP A 84 -20.61 14.54 -36.38
CA TRP A 84 -21.41 14.24 -35.20
C TRP A 84 -22.75 13.60 -35.56
N ASP A 85 -23.21 12.67 -34.73
CA ASP A 85 -24.54 12.09 -34.86
C ASP A 85 -25.65 13.16 -34.76
N GLY A 86 -26.67 13.01 -35.59
CA GLY A 86 -27.72 14.03 -35.71
C GLY A 86 -27.27 15.37 -36.30
N SER A 87 -26.01 15.48 -36.77
CA SER A 87 -25.44 16.67 -37.40
C SER A 87 -25.46 17.93 -36.53
N ASN A 88 -25.28 17.78 -35.22
CA ASN A 88 -25.22 18.89 -34.26
C ASN A 88 -23.89 18.87 -33.52
N LEU A 89 -23.31 20.05 -33.26
CA LEU A 89 -22.12 20.15 -32.40
C LEU A 89 -22.51 19.88 -30.93
N PRO A 90 -21.64 19.21 -30.15
CA PRO A 90 -21.83 19.09 -28.72
C PRO A 90 -21.91 20.47 -28.04
N THR A 91 -22.88 20.62 -27.15
CA THR A 91 -23.09 21.80 -26.31
C THR A 91 -22.44 21.62 -24.93
N ASP A 92 -22.60 22.59 -24.02
CA ASP A 92 -22.11 22.54 -22.64
C ASP A 92 -22.88 21.56 -21.73
N THR A 93 -24.03 21.06 -22.18
CA THR A 93 -24.80 20.02 -21.47
C THR A 93 -24.56 18.60 -21.99
N ASP A 94 -23.86 18.46 -23.10
CA ASP A 94 -23.64 17.18 -23.77
C ASP A 94 -22.34 16.52 -23.32
N THR A 95 -22.25 15.20 -23.51
CA THR A 95 -20.97 14.50 -23.48
C THR A 95 -20.56 14.21 -24.91
N ALA A 96 -19.47 14.83 -25.36
CA ALA A 96 -18.90 14.53 -26.67
C ALA A 96 -18.18 13.17 -26.60
N VAL A 97 -18.46 12.27 -27.53
CA VAL A 97 -17.81 10.95 -27.60
C VAL A 97 -17.10 10.80 -28.94
N ILE A 98 -15.78 10.62 -28.93
CA ILE A 98 -14.99 10.31 -30.12
C ILE A 98 -14.89 8.79 -30.28
N ALA A 99 -15.53 8.28 -31.33
CA ALA A 99 -15.64 6.86 -31.67
C ALA A 99 -15.45 6.64 -33.20
N ASN A 100 -14.52 7.40 -33.79
CA ASN A 100 -14.46 7.68 -35.23
C ASN A 100 -13.55 6.74 -36.07
N GLY A 101 -13.12 5.61 -35.53
CA GLY A 101 -12.34 4.62 -36.28
C GLY A 101 -10.88 4.95 -36.51
N GLY A 102 -10.32 5.85 -35.71
CA GLY A 102 -8.90 6.22 -35.79
C GLY A 102 -8.60 7.30 -36.84
N ALA A 103 -9.63 7.94 -37.38
CA ALA A 103 -9.43 9.15 -38.18
C ALA A 103 -8.88 10.28 -37.29
N LEU A 104 -7.92 11.03 -37.80
CA LEU A 104 -7.31 12.15 -37.07
C LEU A 104 -8.39 13.19 -36.77
N VAL A 105 -8.74 13.39 -35.49
CA VAL A 105 -9.47 14.59 -35.08
C VAL A 105 -8.46 15.71 -34.88
N SER A 106 -8.44 16.69 -35.77
CA SER A 106 -7.84 18.00 -35.53
C SER A 106 -8.91 18.90 -34.95
N ALA A 107 -8.75 19.35 -33.72
CA ALA A 107 -9.58 20.46 -33.24
C ALA A 107 -9.13 21.74 -33.97
N GLY A 108 -9.86 22.08 -35.03
CA GLY A 108 -9.56 23.17 -35.94
C GLY A 108 -9.46 24.56 -35.30
N THR A 109 -8.34 25.20 -35.59
CA THR A 109 -8.12 26.63 -35.84
C THR A 109 -9.35 27.55 -35.74
N THR A 110 -9.57 28.18 -34.59
CA THR A 110 -10.28 29.46 -34.56
C THR A 110 -9.30 30.57 -34.92
N THR A 111 -9.31 30.97 -36.19
CA THR A 111 -8.73 32.22 -36.74
C THR A 111 -7.90 33.08 -35.77
N GLY A 112 -6.57 32.95 -35.87
CA GLY A 112 -5.61 34.00 -35.50
C GLY A 112 -5.29 34.16 -34.01
N GLY A 113 -4.32 33.39 -33.52
CA GLY A 113 -3.60 33.64 -32.26
C GLY A 113 -3.47 32.38 -31.38
N ASN A 114 -2.23 31.91 -31.18
CA ASN A 114 -1.73 30.77 -30.36
C ASN A 114 -2.60 29.50 -30.19
N PHE A 115 -1.99 28.37 -30.56
CA PHE A 115 -2.57 27.04 -30.75
C PHE A 115 -2.86 26.28 -29.43
N ASP A 116 -4.02 26.51 -28.81
CA ASP A 116 -4.54 25.69 -27.70
C ASP A 116 -5.85 25.00 -28.11
N THR A 117 -5.93 23.67 -27.96
CA THR A 117 -7.16 22.89 -28.13
C THR A 117 -7.77 22.62 -26.76
N PHE A 118 -9.02 23.04 -26.58
CA PHE A 118 -9.72 22.87 -25.31
C PHE A 118 -10.57 21.60 -25.34
N VAL A 119 -10.38 20.74 -24.33
CA VAL A 119 -11.31 19.63 -24.06
C VAL A 119 -12.34 20.12 -23.08
N GLY A 120 -13.28 20.83 -23.66
CA GLY A 120 -14.44 21.47 -23.10
C GLY A 120 -15.00 22.38 -24.18
N THR A 121 -16.32 22.45 -24.30
CA THR A 121 -17.05 23.19 -25.35
C THR A 121 -16.34 24.46 -25.80
N LEU A 122 -16.15 24.62 -27.11
CA LEU A 122 -15.81 25.92 -27.73
C LEU A 122 -16.87 26.93 -27.28
N ALA A 123 -16.56 27.75 -26.28
CA ALA A 123 -17.45 28.80 -25.85
C ALA A 123 -17.30 30.00 -26.79
N PHE A 124 -18.22 30.12 -27.75
CA PHE A 124 -18.57 31.41 -28.30
C PHE A 124 -19.29 32.21 -27.21
N ASN A 125 -18.61 33.24 -26.68
CA ASN A 125 -19.17 34.45 -26.07
C ASN A 125 -20.56 34.30 -25.39
N THR A 126 -20.62 34.05 -24.08
CA THR A 126 -21.62 34.64 -23.15
C THR A 126 -21.28 34.34 -21.67
N SER A 127 -21.86 35.08 -20.72
CA SER A 127 -21.49 35.13 -19.29
C SER A 127 -22.04 33.99 -18.40
N THR A 128 -21.89 32.71 -18.77
CA THR A 128 -22.44 31.57 -18.00
C THR A 128 -21.40 30.51 -17.63
N PHE A 129 -21.72 29.69 -16.62
CA PHE A 129 -20.87 28.62 -16.05
C PHE A 129 -20.60 27.54 -17.12
N TYR A 130 -19.34 27.35 -17.54
CA TYR A 130 -19.00 26.43 -18.64
C TYR A 130 -18.73 25.01 -18.14
N LYS A 131 -19.40 24.01 -18.71
CA LYS A 131 -19.10 22.59 -18.52
C LYS A 131 -18.75 21.97 -19.86
N GLY A 132 -17.78 21.07 -19.87
CA GLY A 132 -17.40 20.33 -21.07
C GLY A 132 -16.89 18.94 -20.76
N PHE A 133 -17.48 17.94 -21.38
CA PHE A 133 -17.18 16.53 -21.17
C PHE A 133 -16.76 15.89 -22.49
N LEU A 134 -15.58 15.28 -22.53
CA LEU A 134 -15.10 14.52 -23.68
C LEU A 134 -14.74 13.10 -23.26
N THR A 135 -15.24 12.13 -24.02
CA THR A 135 -14.82 10.74 -23.96
C THR A 135 -14.16 10.34 -25.28
N VAL A 136 -12.99 9.71 -25.21
CA VAL A 136 -12.34 9.03 -26.33
C VAL A 136 -12.43 7.54 -26.06
N ASP A 137 -13.32 6.87 -26.79
CA ASP A 137 -13.69 5.47 -26.55
C ASP A 137 -13.19 4.56 -27.68
N GLY A 138 -12.32 3.59 -27.35
CA GLY A 138 -11.77 2.63 -28.29
C GLY A 138 -12.66 1.40 -28.60
N ASN A 139 -13.77 1.20 -27.87
CA ASN A 139 -14.64 0.03 -28.05
C ASN A 139 -15.53 0.12 -29.29
N LEU A 140 -15.87 1.35 -29.69
CA LEU A 140 -16.73 1.63 -30.83
C LEU A 140 -15.96 1.71 -32.16
N SER A 141 -14.62 1.67 -32.06
CA SER A 141 -13.56 1.57 -33.08
C SER A 141 -12.29 2.23 -32.49
N THR A 142 -11.09 2.15 -33.10
CA THR A 142 -9.84 2.70 -32.49
C THR A 142 -9.87 4.24 -32.34
N GLY A 143 -10.65 4.77 -31.40
CA GLY A 143 -10.86 6.21 -31.19
C GLY A 143 -9.53 6.92 -30.95
N GLN A 144 -9.22 7.89 -31.81
CA GLN A 144 -7.97 8.64 -31.75
C GLN A 144 -8.23 10.15 -31.79
N LEU A 145 -7.69 10.88 -30.82
CA LEU A 145 -7.68 12.35 -30.79
C LEU A 145 -6.24 12.84 -30.96
N VAL A 146 -6.03 13.84 -31.83
CA VAL A 146 -4.73 14.50 -32.00
C VAL A 146 -4.87 16.00 -31.79
N VAL A 147 -4.21 16.49 -30.76
CA VAL A 147 -4.18 17.89 -30.39
C VAL A 147 -2.84 18.47 -30.84
N GLY A 148 -2.85 19.30 -31.88
CA GLY A 148 -1.63 19.91 -32.42
C GLY A 148 -0.98 20.93 -31.48
N GLY A 149 -1.69 21.35 -30.43
CA GLY A 149 -1.27 22.36 -29.46
C GLY A 149 -1.36 21.89 -28.01
N ARG A 150 -1.65 22.82 -27.10
CA ARG A 150 -1.91 22.49 -25.69
C ARG A 150 -3.31 21.92 -25.51
N LEU A 151 -3.45 20.88 -24.70
CA LEU A 151 -4.73 20.30 -24.29
C LEU A 151 -5.12 20.82 -22.91
N GLU A 152 -6.16 21.63 -22.81
CA GLU A 152 -6.60 22.20 -21.53
C GLU A 152 -7.96 21.64 -21.10
N THR A 153 -8.04 21.14 -19.85
CA THR A 153 -9.30 20.77 -19.19
C THR A 153 -9.58 21.74 -18.05
N GLY A 154 -10.84 22.16 -17.91
CA GLY A 154 -11.24 23.22 -17.00
C GLY A 154 -11.32 24.60 -17.66
N GLY A 155 -10.82 24.78 -18.89
CA GLY A 155 -11.05 25.97 -19.72
C GLY A 155 -10.37 27.27 -19.27
N ALA A 156 -10.39 28.27 -20.17
CA ALA A 156 -9.68 29.55 -20.02
C ALA A 156 -10.40 30.64 -19.18
N GLN A 157 -11.59 30.34 -18.65
CA GLN A 157 -12.47 31.33 -17.98
C GLN A 157 -12.82 30.89 -16.55
N ASN A 158 -13.01 31.87 -15.67
CA ASN A 158 -13.38 31.64 -14.26
C ASN A 158 -14.62 30.72 -14.16
N SER A 159 -14.52 29.66 -13.35
CA SER A 159 -15.60 28.70 -13.05
C SER A 159 -15.89 27.62 -14.10
N ALA A 160 -14.97 27.36 -15.04
CA ALA A 160 -15.14 26.31 -16.01
C ALA A 160 -14.75 24.91 -15.47
N ILE A 161 -15.55 23.90 -15.84
CA ILE A 161 -15.35 22.49 -15.46
C ILE A 161 -15.13 21.67 -16.74
N GLY A 162 -13.99 20.98 -16.82
CA GLY A 162 -13.65 20.10 -17.93
C GLY A 162 -13.37 18.69 -17.45
N ARG A 163 -13.83 17.69 -18.21
CA ARG A 163 -13.48 16.28 -17.97
C ARG A 163 -13.12 15.58 -19.27
N LEU A 164 -11.94 14.98 -19.29
CA LEU A 164 -11.47 14.07 -20.32
C LEU A 164 -11.55 12.63 -19.80
N THR A 165 -12.11 11.71 -20.57
CA THR A 165 -12.07 10.28 -20.30
C THR A 165 -11.51 9.56 -21.51
N ILE A 166 -10.46 8.76 -21.32
CA ILE A 166 -9.82 7.94 -22.33
C ILE A 166 -10.00 6.50 -21.89
N GLN A 167 -10.80 5.74 -22.63
CA GLN A 167 -11.24 4.42 -22.20
C GLN A 167 -11.29 3.41 -23.33
N ASN A 168 -11.34 2.13 -22.96
CA ASN A 168 -11.51 1.00 -23.86
C ASN A 168 -10.54 0.97 -25.07
N GLY A 169 -9.30 1.43 -24.90
CA GLY A 169 -8.32 1.50 -25.98
C GLY A 169 -8.30 2.81 -26.76
N GLY A 170 -9.00 3.84 -26.28
CA GLY A 170 -8.88 5.20 -26.82
C GLY A 170 -7.46 5.74 -26.72
N VAL A 171 -7.04 6.53 -27.70
CA VAL A 171 -5.70 7.13 -27.76
C VAL A 171 -5.81 8.65 -27.93
N VAL A 172 -5.21 9.40 -27.02
CA VAL A 172 -5.06 10.86 -27.15
C VAL A 172 -3.60 11.20 -27.35
N ASN A 173 -3.30 12.02 -28.34
CA ASN A 173 -1.97 12.61 -28.54
C ASN A 173 -2.09 14.13 -28.42
N SER A 174 -1.22 14.77 -27.65
CA SER A 174 -1.20 16.23 -27.47
C SER A 174 0.21 16.77 -27.40
N THR A 175 0.45 18.01 -27.83
CA THR A 175 1.76 18.64 -27.68
C THR A 175 2.07 18.87 -26.19
N SER A 176 1.17 19.53 -25.46
CA SER A 176 1.25 19.70 -23.99
C SER A 176 -0.14 19.57 -23.37
N ALA A 177 -0.25 19.49 -22.05
CA ALA A 177 -1.54 19.37 -21.36
C ALA A 177 -1.62 20.08 -20.02
N LEU A 178 -2.76 20.72 -19.74
CA LEU A 178 -3.09 21.36 -18.46
C LEU A 178 -4.42 20.83 -17.92
N LEU A 179 -4.44 20.43 -16.65
CA LEU A 179 -5.67 20.19 -15.89
C LEU A 179 -5.82 21.30 -14.85
N GLY A 180 -6.94 22.04 -14.88
CA GLY A 180 -7.12 23.22 -14.03
C GLY A 180 -6.25 24.39 -14.49
N GLY A 181 -6.31 24.69 -15.81
CA GLY A 181 -5.42 25.64 -16.49
C GLY A 181 -5.59 27.11 -16.08
N SER A 182 -6.76 27.48 -15.54
CA SER A 182 -7.10 28.87 -15.19
C SER A 182 -7.62 28.99 -13.75
N ALA A 183 -7.68 30.22 -13.22
CA ALA A 183 -8.26 30.47 -11.91
C ALA A 183 -9.73 30.04 -11.86
N ASN A 184 -10.16 29.49 -10.72
CA ASN A 184 -11.51 29.00 -10.48
C ASN A 184 -11.94 27.87 -11.43
N SER A 185 -11.00 27.21 -12.13
CA SER A 185 -11.29 26.11 -13.03
C SER A 185 -11.11 24.75 -12.35
N ASN A 186 -11.85 23.74 -12.82
CA ASN A 186 -11.66 22.36 -12.40
C ASN A 186 -11.46 21.47 -13.62
N GLY A 187 -10.24 20.98 -13.79
CA GLY A 187 -9.86 20.06 -14.86
C GLY A 187 -9.69 18.64 -14.35
N THR A 188 -10.41 17.70 -14.95
CA THR A 188 -10.30 16.27 -14.61
C THR A 188 -9.94 15.46 -15.84
N ALA A 189 -9.08 14.45 -15.69
CA ALA A 189 -8.77 13.48 -16.72
C ALA A 189 -8.78 12.07 -16.13
N THR A 190 -9.31 11.11 -16.87
CA THR A 190 -9.26 9.68 -16.52
C THR A 190 -8.76 8.88 -17.71
N VAL A 191 -7.72 8.08 -17.50
CA VAL A 191 -7.19 7.13 -18.48
C VAL A 191 -7.38 5.74 -17.90
N THR A 192 -8.31 4.97 -18.46
CA THR A 192 -8.73 3.67 -17.92
C THR A 192 -8.72 2.57 -18.99
N GLY A 193 -8.30 1.37 -18.61
CA GLY A 193 -8.22 0.19 -19.48
C GLY A 193 -6.83 -0.02 -20.07
N SER A 194 -6.38 -1.29 -20.06
CA SER A 194 -5.01 -1.74 -20.43
C SER A 194 -4.44 -1.27 -21.77
N THR A 195 -5.29 -0.84 -22.70
CA THR A 195 -4.90 -0.39 -24.04
C THR A 195 -5.10 1.12 -24.24
N SER A 196 -5.68 1.82 -23.27
CA SER A 196 -5.94 3.26 -23.36
C SER A 196 -4.65 4.06 -23.14
N ARG A 197 -4.43 5.09 -23.96
CA ARG A 197 -3.18 5.86 -23.97
C ARG A 197 -3.43 7.36 -24.01
N TRP A 198 -2.64 8.10 -23.24
CA TRP A 198 -2.48 9.54 -23.43
C TRP A 198 -1.00 9.89 -23.62
N ASN A 199 -0.64 10.27 -24.84
CA ASN A 199 0.72 10.61 -25.23
C ASN A 199 0.87 12.12 -25.31
N ILE A 200 1.77 12.67 -24.52
CA ILE A 200 2.02 14.11 -24.42
C ILE A 200 3.47 14.31 -24.84
N VAL A 201 3.70 15.15 -25.84
CA VAL A 201 5.05 15.35 -26.40
C VAL A 201 5.95 16.14 -25.44
N ASP A 202 5.37 17.11 -24.75
CA ASP A 202 6.04 18.08 -23.89
C ASP A 202 5.53 17.94 -22.43
N ALA A 203 5.15 19.04 -21.78
CA ALA A 203 4.74 19.04 -20.38
C ALA A 203 3.28 18.62 -20.15
N LEU A 204 3.07 17.83 -19.09
CA LEU A 204 1.78 17.61 -18.43
C LEU A 204 1.77 18.34 -17.07
N ILE A 205 0.83 19.27 -16.89
CA ILE A 205 0.63 19.97 -15.61
C ILE A 205 -0.75 19.62 -15.04
N VAL A 206 -0.77 19.07 -13.84
CA VAL A 206 -1.99 18.73 -13.10
C VAL A 206 -2.17 19.72 -11.95
N GLY A 207 -3.20 20.55 -12.03
CA GLY A 207 -3.41 21.70 -11.15
C GLY A 207 -2.43 22.81 -11.54
N HIS A 208 -2.71 23.53 -12.62
CA HIS A 208 -1.84 24.64 -13.05
C HIS A 208 -2.09 25.91 -12.24
N SER A 209 -3.31 26.44 -12.27
CA SER A 209 -3.73 27.64 -11.54
C SER A 209 -4.76 27.38 -10.44
N ASP A 210 -5.48 26.25 -10.52
CA ASP A 210 -6.49 25.83 -9.54
C ASP A 210 -6.54 24.29 -9.44
N ILE A 211 -7.72 23.67 -9.39
CA ILE A 211 -7.87 22.23 -9.20
C ILE A 211 -7.65 21.46 -10.51
N GLY A 212 -6.67 20.54 -10.49
CA GLY A 212 -6.48 19.53 -11.52
C GLY A 212 -6.44 18.13 -10.92
N THR A 213 -7.13 17.18 -11.55
CA THR A 213 -7.11 15.78 -11.11
C THR A 213 -6.90 14.83 -12.28
N LEU A 214 -5.92 13.94 -12.18
CA LEU A 214 -5.66 12.88 -13.15
C LEU A 214 -5.77 11.52 -12.48
N SER A 215 -6.59 10.64 -13.04
CA SER A 215 -6.69 9.23 -12.65
C SER A 215 -6.16 8.34 -13.78
N ILE A 216 -5.14 7.54 -13.49
CA ILE A 216 -4.59 6.52 -14.38
C ILE A 216 -4.89 5.17 -13.74
N ILE A 217 -5.89 4.47 -14.28
CA ILE A 217 -6.48 3.30 -13.64
C ILE A 217 -6.66 2.12 -14.60
N ASP A 218 -6.89 0.92 -14.06
CA ASP A 218 -7.23 -0.30 -14.81
C ASP A 218 -6.31 -0.62 -16.00
N GLY A 219 -5.01 -0.32 -15.87
CA GLY A 219 -4.00 -0.57 -16.91
C GLY A 219 -3.81 0.57 -17.91
N GLY A 220 -4.46 1.72 -17.73
CA GLY A 220 -4.27 2.91 -18.57
C GLY A 220 -2.83 3.45 -18.49
N VAL A 221 -2.35 4.10 -19.56
CA VAL A 221 -0.99 4.66 -19.57
C VAL A 221 -0.95 6.10 -20.07
N VAL A 222 -0.23 6.94 -19.33
CA VAL A 222 0.09 8.32 -19.70
C VAL A 222 1.60 8.44 -19.91
N SER A 223 2.01 9.13 -20.97
CA SER A 223 3.41 9.45 -21.24
C SER A 223 3.57 10.95 -21.46
N SER A 224 4.56 11.57 -20.83
CA SER A 224 4.93 12.98 -21.05
C SER A 224 6.45 13.17 -21.04
N ALA A 225 6.97 14.24 -21.64
CA ALA A 225 8.38 14.59 -21.47
C ALA A 225 8.64 15.21 -20.09
N GLU A 226 7.73 16.06 -19.63
CA GLU A 226 7.79 16.67 -18.30
C GLU A 226 6.49 16.45 -17.52
N GLY A 227 6.58 16.48 -16.19
CA GLY A 227 5.44 16.31 -15.30
C GLY A 227 5.49 17.28 -14.13
N THR A 228 4.39 17.99 -13.88
CA THR A 228 4.23 18.88 -12.74
C THR A 228 2.87 18.67 -12.09
N ILE A 229 2.83 18.59 -10.76
CA ILE A 229 1.61 18.60 -9.96
C ILE A 229 1.60 19.85 -9.09
N GLY A 230 0.56 20.68 -9.15
CA GLY A 230 0.39 21.88 -8.31
C GLY A 230 1.36 23.02 -8.67
N SER A 231 1.25 23.59 -9.86
CA SER A 231 2.26 24.49 -10.44
C SER A 231 2.29 25.92 -9.86
N GLN A 232 1.13 26.52 -9.55
CA GLN A 232 1.04 27.89 -9.02
C GLN A 232 0.55 27.93 -7.57
N SER A 233 0.62 29.09 -6.90
CA SER A 233 0.36 29.23 -5.46
C SER A 233 -1.03 28.82 -4.98
N ASN A 234 -2.05 28.93 -5.83
CA ASN A 234 -3.43 28.55 -5.51
C ASN A 234 -3.81 27.19 -6.12
N ALA A 235 -2.88 26.54 -6.81
CA ALA A 235 -3.17 25.33 -7.55
C ALA A 235 -3.21 24.11 -6.64
N HIS A 236 -4.13 23.18 -6.93
CA HIS A 236 -4.29 21.93 -6.22
C HIS A 236 -4.27 20.78 -7.23
N GLY A 237 -3.10 20.16 -7.38
CA GLY A 237 -2.92 19.02 -8.27
C GLY A 237 -3.06 17.70 -7.52
N THR A 238 -3.83 16.76 -8.07
CA THR A 238 -3.89 15.37 -7.58
C THR A 238 -3.72 14.40 -8.74
N VAL A 239 -2.78 13.46 -8.60
CA VAL A 239 -2.59 12.37 -9.56
C VAL A 239 -2.75 11.03 -8.85
N ILE A 240 -3.55 10.13 -9.41
CA ILE A 240 -3.76 8.78 -8.92
C ILE A 240 -3.24 7.80 -9.97
N ILE A 241 -2.35 6.90 -9.58
CA ILE A 241 -1.86 5.80 -10.41
C ILE A 241 -2.21 4.49 -9.70
N GLY A 242 -3.35 3.91 -10.05
CA GLY A 242 -3.96 2.78 -9.36
C GLY A 242 -4.31 1.63 -10.30
N GLY A 243 -4.36 0.41 -9.81
CA GLY A 243 -4.61 -0.78 -10.61
C GLY A 243 -3.35 -1.31 -11.29
N ALA A 244 -3.27 -2.64 -11.38
CA ALA A 244 -2.14 -3.31 -12.00
C ALA A 244 -1.97 -2.89 -13.46
N GLY A 245 -0.73 -2.57 -13.85
CA GLY A 245 -0.39 -2.16 -15.21
C GLY A 245 -0.65 -0.68 -15.53
N SER A 246 -1.28 0.08 -14.63
CA SER A 246 -1.46 1.52 -14.81
C SER A 246 -0.13 2.26 -14.67
N GLN A 247 0.18 3.20 -15.58
CA GLN A 247 1.49 3.85 -15.62
C GLN A 247 1.44 5.33 -15.97
N TRP A 248 2.27 6.12 -15.30
CA TRP A 248 2.73 7.42 -15.81
C TRP A 248 4.22 7.34 -16.11
N ILE A 249 4.60 7.57 -17.37
CA ILE A 249 5.97 7.56 -17.85
C ILE A 249 6.41 8.99 -18.13
N ILE A 250 7.51 9.43 -17.51
CA ILE A 250 8.07 10.77 -17.69
C ILE A 250 9.45 10.66 -18.34
N ASP A 251 9.61 11.26 -19.51
CA ASP A 251 10.81 11.22 -20.36
C ASP A 251 11.37 9.79 -20.52
N GLY A 252 10.50 8.85 -20.90
CA GLY A 252 10.88 7.44 -21.04
C GLY A 252 11.37 6.76 -19.74
N GLY A 253 11.13 7.37 -18.58
CA GLY A 253 11.63 6.92 -17.28
C GLY A 253 12.89 7.64 -16.78
N ALA A 254 13.46 8.57 -17.57
CA ALA A 254 14.64 9.34 -17.18
C ALA A 254 14.32 10.71 -16.55
N GLY A 255 13.07 11.15 -16.61
CA GLY A 255 12.67 12.48 -16.16
C GLY A 255 12.42 12.58 -14.66
N THR A 256 12.24 13.81 -14.18
CA THR A 256 11.88 14.11 -12.79
C THR A 256 10.46 14.66 -12.72
N LEU A 257 9.63 14.07 -11.87
CA LEU A 257 8.30 14.62 -11.54
C LEU A 257 8.45 15.75 -10.53
N GLN A 258 7.88 16.91 -10.81
CA GLN A 258 7.83 18.02 -9.86
C GLN A 258 6.50 18.03 -9.10
N LEU A 259 6.57 17.93 -7.78
CA LEU A 259 5.48 18.23 -6.86
C LEU A 259 5.68 19.64 -6.33
N SER A 260 4.75 20.54 -6.65
CA SER A 260 4.61 21.90 -6.14
C SER A 260 5.87 22.76 -5.96
N SER A 261 6.00 23.78 -6.81
CA SER A 261 6.86 24.92 -6.52
C SER A 261 6.21 25.95 -5.57
N LEU A 262 4.85 26.02 -5.50
CA LEU A 262 4.10 27.04 -4.75
C LEU A 262 2.69 26.64 -4.21
N GLY A 263 2.01 25.62 -4.76
CA GLY A 263 0.63 25.22 -4.41
C GLY A 263 0.51 23.86 -3.67
N GLY A 264 -0.65 23.22 -3.67
CA GLY A 264 -0.84 21.85 -3.14
C GLY A 264 -0.61 20.78 -4.20
N ALA A 265 0.23 19.78 -3.93
CA ALA A 265 0.50 18.67 -4.84
C ALA A 265 0.39 17.31 -4.12
N ASN A 266 -0.43 16.40 -4.65
CA ASN A 266 -0.57 15.06 -4.11
C ASN A 266 -0.45 13.99 -5.21
N LEU A 267 0.58 13.16 -5.13
CA LEU A 267 0.71 11.95 -5.92
C LEU A 267 0.25 10.75 -5.10
N ILE A 268 -0.65 9.94 -5.65
CA ILE A 268 -1.22 8.77 -5.01
C ILE A 268 -0.90 7.54 -5.86
N ILE A 269 -0.20 6.56 -5.26
CA ILE A 269 -0.02 5.22 -5.81
C ILE A 269 -1.03 4.28 -5.17
N GLY A 270 -1.89 3.67 -5.99
CA GLY A 270 -3.06 2.91 -5.54
C GLY A 270 -4.34 3.75 -5.66
N GLU A 271 -5.11 3.89 -4.58
CA GLU A 271 -6.40 4.60 -4.61
C GLU A 271 -6.51 5.72 -3.57
N MET A 272 -7.51 6.59 -3.69
CA MET A 272 -7.77 7.63 -2.68
C MET A 272 -8.08 7.01 -1.32
N ASN A 273 -7.66 7.68 -0.25
CA ASN A 273 -7.92 7.22 1.11
C ASN A 273 -9.41 7.38 1.44
N THR A 274 -10.09 6.27 1.72
CA THR A 274 -11.50 6.25 2.15
C THR A 274 -11.68 5.91 3.63
N GLY A 275 -10.57 5.75 4.38
CA GLY A 275 -10.56 5.28 5.75
C GLY A 275 -10.66 3.75 5.90
N ASN A 276 -10.70 3.00 4.80
CA ASN A 276 -10.66 1.53 4.78
C ASN A 276 -9.35 1.03 4.14
N PRO A 277 -8.90 -0.21 4.43
CA PRO A 277 -7.79 -0.82 3.72
C PRO A 277 -8.03 -0.82 2.21
N SER A 278 -6.96 -0.57 1.45
CA SER A 278 -7.07 -0.49 -0.01
C SER A 278 -7.39 -1.85 -0.62
N VAL A 279 -8.26 -1.85 -1.63
CA VAL A 279 -8.56 -3.04 -2.44
C VAL A 279 -7.93 -2.99 -3.83
N THR A 280 -7.18 -1.92 -4.12
CA THR A 280 -6.65 -1.62 -5.44
C THR A 280 -5.15 -1.90 -5.48
N ALA A 281 -4.68 -2.61 -6.51
CA ALA A 281 -3.25 -2.82 -6.75
C ALA A 281 -2.55 -1.48 -7.01
N PRO A 282 -1.27 -1.32 -6.68
CA PRO A 282 -0.54 -0.10 -7.02
C PRO A 282 -0.33 -0.02 -8.54
N GLY A 283 -0.39 1.19 -9.08
CA GLY A 283 0.17 1.48 -10.40
C GLY A 283 1.67 1.79 -10.32
N THR A 284 2.26 2.28 -11.41
CA THR A 284 3.69 2.61 -11.48
C THR A 284 3.93 4.03 -11.98
N LEU A 285 4.73 4.79 -11.23
CA LEU A 285 5.40 5.98 -11.76
C LEU A 285 6.76 5.55 -12.33
N SER A 286 6.93 5.72 -13.64
CA SER A 286 8.20 5.49 -14.33
C SER A 286 8.90 6.84 -14.55
N ALA A 287 9.76 7.21 -13.62
CA ALA A 287 10.55 8.43 -13.62
C ALA A 287 11.90 8.15 -12.92
N ALA A 288 12.93 8.94 -13.21
CA ALA A 288 14.21 8.86 -12.52
C ALA A 288 14.08 9.41 -11.10
N GLY A 289 13.25 10.45 -10.90
CA GLY A 289 13.03 11.01 -9.59
C GLY A 289 11.75 11.81 -9.40
N ILE A 290 11.53 12.22 -8.16
CA ILE A 290 10.51 13.14 -7.70
C ILE A 290 11.18 14.27 -6.94
N ASP A 291 10.86 15.49 -7.32
CA ASP A 291 11.12 16.69 -6.53
C ASP A 291 9.86 17.05 -5.75
N PHE A 292 9.93 17.03 -4.42
CA PHE A 292 8.80 17.38 -3.54
C PHE A 292 8.52 18.88 -3.47
N GLY A 293 9.44 19.71 -3.97
CA GLY A 293 9.33 21.16 -3.88
C GLY A 293 9.04 21.64 -2.46
N SER A 294 8.02 22.48 -2.29
CA SER A 294 7.68 23.08 -0.98
C SER A 294 6.57 22.36 -0.21
N PHE A 295 5.63 21.72 -0.93
CA PHE A 295 4.39 21.17 -0.36
C PHE A 295 4.00 19.84 -1.01
N GLY A 296 4.96 19.08 -1.54
CA GLY A 296 4.69 17.79 -2.16
C GLY A 296 4.18 16.77 -1.15
N GLY A 297 3.14 16.04 -1.54
CA GLY A 297 2.64 14.84 -0.87
C GLY A 297 2.78 13.63 -1.77
N LEU A 298 3.22 12.52 -1.20
CA LEU A 298 3.23 11.20 -1.84
C LEU A 298 2.48 10.22 -0.95
N GLN A 299 1.48 9.55 -1.50
CA GLN A 299 0.65 8.60 -0.78
C GLN A 299 0.73 7.21 -1.42
N PHE A 300 0.88 6.20 -0.59
CA PHE A 300 0.76 4.80 -0.97
C PHE A 300 -0.47 4.21 -0.30
N ASN A 301 -1.46 3.83 -1.09
CA ASN A 301 -2.70 3.25 -0.58
C ASN A 301 -3.13 2.12 -1.51
N HIS A 302 -2.49 0.97 -1.36
CA HIS A 302 -2.62 -0.16 -2.26
C HIS A 302 -2.75 -1.48 -1.52
N ASN A 303 -3.11 -2.56 -2.21
CA ASN A 303 -3.26 -3.90 -1.63
C ASN A 303 -2.06 -4.84 -1.86
N SER A 304 -0.96 -4.35 -2.45
CA SER A 304 0.25 -5.16 -2.67
C SER A 304 1.00 -5.45 -1.37
N ASP A 305 1.54 -6.67 -1.28
CA ASP A 305 2.36 -7.16 -0.16
C ASP A 305 3.87 -6.94 -0.37
N ASN A 306 4.30 -6.37 -1.50
CA ASN A 306 5.72 -6.23 -1.82
C ASN A 306 6.04 -5.08 -2.80
N TYR A 307 5.26 -4.00 -2.78
CA TYR A 307 5.43 -2.91 -3.73
C TYR A 307 6.78 -2.20 -3.53
N SER A 308 7.57 -2.11 -4.60
CA SER A 308 8.89 -1.45 -4.59
C SER A 308 8.81 -0.12 -5.31
N PHE A 309 8.98 0.98 -4.58
CA PHE A 309 9.07 2.31 -5.14
C PHE A 309 10.51 2.64 -5.53
N ALA A 310 10.74 2.90 -6.82
CA ALA A 310 12.06 3.07 -7.42
C ALA A 310 12.50 4.52 -7.70
N PRO A 311 11.62 5.48 -8.05
CA PRO A 311 12.06 6.85 -8.33
C PRO A 311 12.80 7.49 -7.15
N ASP A 312 13.91 8.16 -7.42
CA ASP A 312 14.70 8.88 -6.41
C ASP A 312 13.94 10.09 -5.87
N ILE A 313 14.17 10.42 -4.60
CA ILE A 313 13.65 11.65 -4.00
C ILE A 313 14.74 12.73 -4.10
N THR A 314 14.65 13.58 -5.11
CA THR A 314 15.78 14.43 -5.53
C THR A 314 15.95 15.70 -4.71
N SER A 315 14.84 16.27 -4.23
CA SER A 315 14.84 17.50 -3.42
C SER A 315 13.45 17.75 -2.83
N GLY A 316 13.38 18.75 -1.94
CA GLY A 316 12.11 19.29 -1.45
C GLY A 316 11.70 18.77 -0.07
N ALA A 317 10.95 19.61 0.64
CA ALA A 317 10.30 19.23 1.88
C ALA A 317 8.96 18.58 1.55
N GLY A 318 8.63 17.47 2.20
CA GLY A 318 7.45 16.73 1.82
C GLY A 318 7.03 15.69 2.84
N VAL A 319 5.85 15.13 2.61
CA VAL A 319 5.33 14.06 3.43
C VAL A 319 5.01 12.84 2.57
N ILE A 320 5.49 11.69 3.01
CA ILE A 320 5.14 10.39 2.47
C ILE A 320 4.14 9.73 3.42
N HIS A 321 2.96 9.39 2.92
CA HIS A 321 1.94 8.65 3.66
C HIS A 321 1.90 7.20 3.17
N LEU A 322 2.28 6.26 4.04
CA LEU A 322 2.13 4.83 3.81
C LEU A 322 0.79 4.41 4.42
N LEU A 323 -0.27 4.36 3.64
CA LEU A 323 -1.62 4.17 4.17
C LEU A 323 -2.07 2.72 4.24
N SER A 324 -1.78 1.94 3.20
CA SER A 324 -2.19 0.54 3.07
C SER A 324 -1.24 -0.22 2.14
N GLY A 325 -1.15 -1.53 2.36
CA GLY A 325 -0.21 -2.42 1.69
C GLY A 325 1.21 -2.31 2.26
N THR A 326 2.11 -3.11 1.69
CA THR A 326 3.53 -3.16 2.03
C THR A 326 4.34 -2.40 0.99
N THR A 327 4.99 -1.32 1.40
CA THR A 327 5.83 -0.48 0.55
C THR A 327 7.29 -0.59 0.95
N ARG A 328 8.16 -0.81 -0.04
CA ARG A 328 9.63 -0.80 0.08
C ARG A 328 10.20 0.34 -0.76
N PHE A 329 11.22 1.02 -0.26
CA PHE A 329 11.96 2.05 -1.00
C PHE A 329 13.33 1.52 -1.43
N ASN A 330 13.53 1.43 -2.76
CA ASN A 330 14.75 0.89 -3.36
C ASN A 330 15.54 1.98 -4.12
N ASN A 331 15.40 3.21 -3.66
CA ASN A 331 15.90 4.42 -4.30
C ASN A 331 17.01 5.07 -3.46
N ASN A 332 17.33 6.31 -3.78
CA ASN A 332 18.33 7.09 -3.08
C ASN A 332 18.06 7.22 -1.56
N LEU A 333 16.85 7.01 -1.03
CA LEU A 333 16.60 7.01 0.42
C LEU A 333 17.46 5.98 1.17
N THR A 334 18.09 5.05 0.45
CA THR A 334 19.08 4.10 1.01
C THR A 334 20.50 4.67 1.15
N ASN A 335 20.73 5.93 0.76
CA ASN A 335 22.03 6.61 0.83
C ASN A 335 22.12 7.53 2.06
N PRO A 336 23.10 7.33 2.97
CA PRO A 336 23.27 8.16 4.17
C PRO A 336 23.60 9.63 3.90
N ASN A 337 24.11 9.95 2.70
CA ASN A 337 24.52 11.30 2.35
C ASN A 337 23.39 12.14 1.74
N ASN A 338 22.17 11.60 1.66
CA ASN A 338 21.05 12.37 1.15
C ASN A 338 20.70 13.51 2.11
N SER A 339 20.52 14.70 1.54
CA SER A 339 19.99 15.86 2.24
C SER A 339 18.64 16.21 1.65
N PHE A 340 17.58 16.09 2.45
CA PHE A 340 16.22 16.49 2.07
C PHE A 340 15.90 17.94 2.47
N ALA A 341 16.93 18.76 2.68
CA ALA A 341 16.75 20.16 3.03
C ALA A 341 16.15 20.92 1.84
N GLY A 342 14.86 21.26 1.93
CA GLY A 342 14.23 22.18 0.97
C GLY A 342 14.74 23.62 1.13
N PRO A 343 14.42 24.54 0.18
CA PRO A 343 14.80 25.96 0.23
C PRO A 343 14.35 26.72 1.50
N GLY A 344 13.48 26.13 2.32
CA GLY A 344 13.01 26.63 3.61
C GLY A 344 13.38 25.77 4.83
N GLY A 345 14.29 24.80 4.70
CA GLY A 345 14.72 23.94 5.81
C GLY A 345 13.72 22.87 6.25
N GLY A 346 12.85 22.41 5.34
CA GLY A 346 11.87 21.37 5.65
C GLY A 346 12.45 19.95 5.71
N SER A 347 11.62 19.02 6.17
CA SER A 347 11.96 17.63 6.53
C SER A 347 11.16 16.66 5.65
N LEU A 348 11.78 15.61 5.12
CA LEU A 348 11.04 14.48 4.52
C LEU A 348 10.49 13.61 5.66
N ASN A 349 9.18 13.67 5.86
CA ASN A 349 8.50 12.93 6.92
C ASN A 349 7.76 11.71 6.34
N VAL A 350 7.98 10.54 6.93
CA VAL A 350 7.19 9.33 6.60
C VAL A 350 6.17 9.10 7.71
N GLN A 351 4.89 9.03 7.34
CA GLN A 351 3.79 8.69 8.23
C GLN A 351 3.21 7.33 7.85
N GLN A 352 3.17 6.40 8.79
CA GLN A 352 2.73 5.04 8.53
C GLN A 352 1.38 4.71 9.18
N THR A 353 0.43 4.27 8.36
CA THR A 353 -0.75 3.47 8.75
C THR A 353 -0.78 2.08 8.07
N GLY A 354 -0.05 1.90 6.97
CA GLY A 354 0.18 0.61 6.29
C GLY A 354 1.41 -0.11 6.82
N THR A 355 2.10 -0.86 5.95
CA THR A 355 3.36 -1.57 6.27
C THR A 355 4.52 -0.93 5.52
N LEU A 356 5.54 -0.47 6.24
CA LEU A 356 6.85 -0.15 5.68
C LEU A 356 7.72 -1.40 5.72
N GLU A 357 8.37 -1.72 4.60
CA GLU A 357 9.31 -2.83 4.50
C GLU A 357 10.75 -2.33 4.36
N LEU A 358 11.62 -2.79 5.26
CA LEU A 358 13.05 -2.51 5.22
C LEU A 358 13.78 -3.70 4.61
N GLU A 359 14.51 -3.47 3.52
CA GLU A 359 15.30 -4.50 2.84
C GLU A 359 16.54 -4.90 3.63
N ALA A 360 16.85 -6.19 3.65
CA ALA A 360 18.03 -6.70 4.34
C ALA A 360 19.33 -6.08 3.82
N GLY A 361 20.18 -5.57 4.71
CA GLY A 361 21.45 -4.93 4.35
C GLY A 361 21.32 -3.50 3.83
N LYS A 362 20.12 -2.90 3.89
CA LYS A 362 19.88 -1.51 3.55
C LYS A 362 19.43 -0.72 4.78
N SER A 363 19.84 0.54 4.82
CA SER A 363 19.35 1.52 5.79
C SER A 363 18.51 2.55 5.07
N LEU A 364 17.28 2.76 5.49
CA LEU A 364 16.44 3.85 5.00
C LEU A 364 16.74 5.12 5.79
N TYR A 365 17.02 6.23 5.12
CA TYR A 365 17.33 7.52 5.72
C TYR A 365 16.22 8.51 5.42
N VAL A 366 15.58 9.04 6.47
CA VAL A 366 14.52 10.05 6.38
C VAL A 366 14.78 11.16 7.39
N SER A 367 14.11 12.30 7.27
CA SER A 367 14.29 13.40 8.22
C SER A 367 13.41 13.21 9.46
N GLY A 368 12.17 12.77 9.28
CA GLY A 368 11.27 12.41 10.39
C GLY A 368 10.48 11.15 10.08
N TYR A 369 10.17 10.37 11.12
CA TYR A 369 9.35 9.17 11.01
C TYR A 369 8.29 9.12 12.10
N SER A 370 7.05 8.88 11.72
CA SER A 370 5.97 8.62 12.66
C SER A 370 5.15 7.41 12.25
N MET A 371 4.77 6.64 13.27
CA MET A 371 4.00 5.43 13.12
C MET A 371 2.66 5.58 13.85
N SER A 372 1.57 5.09 13.23
CA SER A 372 0.24 5.10 13.85
C SER A 372 0.02 3.83 14.66
N SER A 373 -0.87 3.89 15.65
CA SER A 373 -1.20 2.74 16.50
C SER A 373 -1.67 1.53 15.70
N GLY A 374 -1.24 0.33 16.11
CA GLY A 374 -1.62 -0.95 15.52
C GLY A 374 -0.93 -1.33 14.20
N THR A 375 -0.05 -0.46 13.68
CA THR A 375 0.65 -0.63 12.39
C THR A 375 1.90 -1.52 12.51
N THR A 376 2.43 -2.04 11.40
CA THR A 376 3.55 -2.99 11.40
C THR A 376 4.72 -2.48 10.58
N LEU A 377 5.90 -2.36 11.18
CA LEU A 377 7.16 -2.20 10.46
C LEU A 377 7.74 -3.59 10.17
N GLN A 378 8.00 -3.90 8.91
CA GLN A 378 8.63 -5.15 8.50
C GLN A 378 10.14 -4.96 8.33
N VAL A 379 10.92 -5.81 9.02
CA VAL A 379 12.38 -5.85 8.96
C VAL A 379 12.78 -7.15 8.28
N ASN A 380 13.28 -7.08 7.04
CA ASN A 380 13.84 -8.26 6.40
C ASN A 380 15.27 -8.49 6.86
N VAL A 381 15.62 -9.77 7.02
CA VAL A 381 16.94 -10.15 7.50
C VAL A 381 17.53 -11.28 6.66
N THR A 382 18.84 -11.20 6.43
CA THR A 382 19.64 -12.25 5.78
C THR A 382 20.43 -13.05 6.80
N ASN A 383 20.94 -12.37 7.83
CA ASN A 383 21.62 -12.92 9.00
C ASN A 383 21.60 -11.85 10.10
N ASP A 384 22.22 -12.12 11.24
CA ASP A 384 22.32 -11.22 12.39
C ASP A 384 23.21 -9.99 12.21
N THR A 385 23.85 -9.83 11.04
CA THR A 385 24.63 -8.62 10.69
C THR A 385 24.09 -7.88 9.46
N THR A 386 23.19 -8.52 8.71
CA THR A 386 22.67 -8.04 7.42
C THR A 386 21.15 -8.02 7.48
N TYR A 387 20.61 -6.88 7.94
CA TYR A 387 19.19 -6.66 8.15
C TYR A 387 18.81 -5.23 7.77
N GLY A 388 17.51 -4.98 7.59
CA GLY A 388 16.99 -3.65 7.28
C GLY A 388 17.07 -2.71 8.48
N LYS A 389 17.44 -1.44 8.23
CA LYS A 389 17.48 -0.39 9.25
C LYS A 389 16.70 0.84 8.82
N LEU A 390 16.22 1.63 9.77
CA LEU A 390 15.64 2.94 9.54
C LEU A 390 16.31 3.98 10.43
N VAL A 391 16.80 5.04 9.80
CA VAL A 391 17.45 6.17 10.45
C VAL A 391 16.63 7.43 10.19
N ALA A 392 16.28 8.14 11.25
CA ALA A 392 15.57 9.42 11.19
C ALA A 392 16.27 10.47 12.07
N ASN A 393 15.96 11.76 11.93
CA ASN A 393 16.39 12.73 12.95
C ASN A 393 15.46 12.63 14.17
N THR A 394 14.16 12.66 13.92
CA THR A 394 13.13 12.48 14.95
C THR A 394 12.24 11.30 14.62
N MET A 395 11.93 10.50 15.65
CA MET A 395 11.12 9.30 15.51
C MET A 395 10.03 9.26 16.58
N TYR A 396 8.80 9.04 16.13
CA TYR A 396 7.63 8.86 16.99
C TYR A 396 7.00 7.48 16.75
N LEU A 397 7.05 6.63 17.78
CA LEU A 397 6.40 5.33 17.77
C LEU A 397 5.18 5.37 18.72
N PRO A 398 4.06 4.73 18.36
CA PRO A 398 2.98 4.52 19.31
C PRO A 398 3.42 3.48 20.35
N SER A 399 2.76 3.44 21.51
CA SER A 399 3.08 2.47 22.56
C SER A 399 2.83 1.02 22.15
N ASP A 400 1.97 0.79 21.15
CA ASP A 400 1.60 -0.51 20.61
C ASP A 400 2.21 -0.77 19.21
N ALA A 401 3.35 -0.15 18.91
CA ALA A 401 4.02 -0.35 17.62
C ALA A 401 4.37 -1.82 17.41
N LYS A 402 4.18 -2.31 16.19
CA LYS A 402 4.45 -3.70 15.83
C LYS A 402 5.66 -3.79 14.91
N PHE A 403 6.52 -4.77 15.19
CA PHE A 403 7.67 -5.13 14.37
C PHE A 403 7.47 -6.55 13.88
N HIS A 404 7.67 -6.77 12.58
CA HIS A 404 7.68 -8.10 11.99
C HIS A 404 9.07 -8.38 11.42
N VAL A 405 9.79 -9.32 12.01
CA VAL A 405 11.11 -9.76 11.55
C VAL A 405 10.91 -10.91 10.57
N ASN A 406 11.23 -10.67 9.31
CA ASN A 406 11.15 -11.70 8.30
C ASN A 406 12.48 -12.45 8.19
N VAL A 407 12.56 -13.60 8.86
CA VAL A 407 13.69 -14.55 8.88
C VAL A 407 13.58 -15.67 7.84
N ALA A 408 12.76 -15.49 6.79
CA ALA A 408 12.52 -16.53 5.77
C ALA A 408 13.73 -16.94 4.92
N ASN A 409 14.90 -16.32 5.10
CA ASN A 409 16.10 -16.70 4.35
C ASN A 409 16.58 -18.09 4.81
N PRO A 410 16.65 -19.10 3.92
CA PRO A 410 17.11 -20.44 4.27
C PRO A 410 18.55 -20.52 4.74
N ASN A 411 19.35 -19.49 4.45
CA ASN A 411 20.75 -19.38 4.86
C ASN A 411 20.91 -18.42 6.05
N PHE A 412 19.82 -18.07 6.75
CA PHE A 412 19.91 -17.24 7.93
C PHE A 412 20.74 -17.96 9.01
N GLY A 413 21.75 -17.26 9.52
CA GLY A 413 22.53 -17.73 10.65
C GLY A 413 22.85 -16.58 11.60
N PHE A 414 22.92 -16.88 12.89
CA PHE A 414 23.45 -15.95 13.87
C PHE A 414 24.98 -16.14 13.90
N THR A 415 25.71 -15.28 13.20
CA THR A 415 27.15 -15.38 12.90
C THR A 415 28.04 -14.65 13.89
N THR A 416 27.53 -13.64 14.58
CA THR A 416 28.27 -12.84 15.55
C THR A 416 27.47 -12.74 16.84
N ALA A 417 27.62 -13.73 17.71
CA ALA A 417 26.99 -13.83 19.03
C ALA A 417 27.52 -12.78 20.04
N VAL A 418 27.71 -11.53 19.62
CA VAL A 418 27.88 -10.41 20.54
C VAL A 418 26.49 -9.78 20.65
N ASN A 419 25.73 -10.24 21.64
CA ASN A 419 24.41 -9.72 22.08
C ASN A 419 23.13 -10.40 21.58
N ASN A 420 23.22 -11.52 20.82
CA ASN A 420 22.05 -12.33 20.42
C ASN A 420 20.86 -11.46 19.93
N GLY A 421 21.05 -10.62 18.92
CA GLY A 421 19.99 -9.70 18.48
C GLY A 421 20.37 -8.86 17.26
N LEU A 422 19.41 -8.06 16.78
CA LEU A 422 19.57 -7.08 15.70
C LEU A 422 19.69 -5.68 16.32
N THR A 423 20.87 -5.07 16.26
CA THR A 423 21.10 -3.76 16.90
C THR A 423 20.77 -2.60 15.97
N ASP A 424 20.27 -1.51 16.55
CA ASP A 424 19.92 -0.26 15.88
C ASP A 424 19.05 -0.50 14.64
N ILE A 425 18.01 -1.35 14.77
CA ILE A 425 17.04 -1.54 13.68
C ILE A 425 16.33 -0.21 13.38
N LEU A 426 16.15 0.61 14.41
CA LEU A 426 15.71 1.99 14.36
C LEU A 426 16.75 2.86 15.05
N SER A 427 17.09 4.00 14.48
CA SER A 427 17.98 4.98 15.11
C SER A 427 17.49 6.40 14.84
N ALA A 428 17.42 7.22 15.88
CA ALA A 428 17.12 8.65 15.78
C ALA A 428 18.38 9.49 16.09
N ASN A 429 18.72 10.43 15.22
CA ASN A 429 19.86 11.32 15.45
C ASN A 429 19.61 12.30 16.61
N ASP A 430 18.35 12.74 16.80
CA ASP A 430 17.97 13.73 17.81
C ASP A 430 17.11 13.12 18.92
N GLN A 431 15.93 12.58 18.58
CA GLN A 431 14.93 12.15 19.56
C GLN A 431 14.12 10.94 19.07
N LEU A 432 13.99 9.95 19.96
CA LEU A 432 13.09 8.80 19.82
C LEU A 432 12.05 8.84 20.94
N LEU A 433 10.78 8.99 20.58
CA LEU A 433 9.65 9.00 21.50
C LEU A 433 8.75 7.79 21.28
N ILE A 434 8.29 7.18 22.37
CA ILE A 434 7.35 6.05 22.35
C ILE A 434 6.12 6.45 23.17
N GLY A 435 4.92 6.39 22.57
CA GLY A 435 3.70 6.90 23.20
C GLY A 435 3.75 8.40 23.52
N GLY A 436 4.65 9.14 22.86
CA GLY A 436 4.87 10.59 23.08
C GLY A 436 5.72 10.97 24.28
N VAL A 437 6.40 10.00 24.90
CA VAL A 437 7.38 10.25 25.97
C VAL A 437 8.70 9.57 25.66
N GLU A 438 9.78 10.06 26.28
CA GLU A 438 11.06 9.35 26.28
C GLU A 438 10.96 8.18 27.28
N VAL A 439 11.15 6.95 26.79
CA VAL A 439 11.12 5.73 27.60
C VAL A 439 12.54 5.43 28.09
N PRO A 440 12.78 4.96 29.31
CA PRO A 440 14.11 4.58 29.77
C PRO A 440 14.76 3.47 28.91
N ASP A 441 16.08 3.39 28.93
CA ASP A 441 16.82 2.31 28.26
C ASP A 441 16.51 0.93 28.88
N GLY A 442 16.51 -0.11 28.05
CA GLY A 442 16.21 -1.49 28.44
C GLY A 442 15.04 -2.11 27.67
N PRO A 443 14.59 -3.31 28.06
CA PRO A 443 13.50 -4.03 27.41
C PRO A 443 12.17 -3.26 27.43
N ILE A 444 11.41 -3.34 26.33
CA ILE A 444 10.11 -2.70 26.19
C ILE A 444 9.05 -3.76 25.85
N SER A 445 8.25 -4.14 26.85
CA SER A 445 7.24 -5.19 26.71
C SER A 445 6.00 -4.79 25.91
N ASP A 446 5.72 -3.49 25.81
CA ASP A 446 4.50 -2.98 25.16
C ASP A 446 4.63 -2.97 23.62
N LEU A 447 5.87 -2.96 23.12
CA LEU A 447 6.15 -3.11 21.69
C LEU A 447 5.96 -4.58 21.31
N GLN A 448 5.17 -4.80 20.26
CA GLN A 448 4.91 -6.15 19.78
C GLN A 448 5.93 -6.52 18.72
N VAL A 449 6.72 -7.56 18.96
CA VAL A 449 7.64 -8.09 17.98
C VAL A 449 7.17 -9.48 17.58
N THR A 450 7.12 -9.73 16.29
CA THR A 450 6.74 -11.00 15.69
C THR A 450 7.79 -11.40 14.69
N ASP A 451 7.89 -12.68 14.38
CA ASP A 451 8.70 -13.18 13.29
C ASP A 451 8.02 -14.39 12.66
N ASN A 452 8.66 -14.97 11.65
CA ASN A 452 8.15 -16.16 10.94
C ASN A 452 8.94 -17.43 11.26
N SER A 453 9.77 -17.45 12.31
CA SER A 453 10.35 -18.68 12.84
C SER A 453 9.40 -19.38 13.80
N VAL A 454 9.63 -20.68 13.99
CA VAL A 454 8.84 -21.50 14.92
C VAL A 454 9.45 -21.54 16.32
N LEU A 455 10.78 -21.47 16.44
CA LEU A 455 11.50 -21.78 17.68
C LEU A 455 12.16 -20.57 18.35
N PHE A 456 12.09 -19.39 17.73
CA PHE A 456 12.70 -18.18 18.26
C PHE A 456 11.70 -17.04 18.26
N ASP A 457 11.84 -16.16 19.23
CA ASP A 457 11.08 -14.92 19.34
C ASP A 457 12.07 -13.76 19.46
N PHE A 458 11.71 -12.63 18.89
CA PHE A 458 12.39 -11.35 19.18
C PHE A 458 11.61 -10.54 20.21
N SER A 459 12.32 -9.73 20.99
CA SER A 459 11.76 -8.71 21.87
C SER A 459 12.44 -7.37 21.62
N ALA A 460 11.77 -6.25 21.88
CA ALA A 460 12.34 -4.93 21.66
C ALA A 460 13.03 -4.40 22.92
N ALA A 461 14.14 -3.70 22.75
CA ALA A 461 14.78 -2.92 23.80
C ALA A 461 15.22 -1.56 23.27
N ARG A 462 15.10 -0.52 24.11
CA ARG A 462 15.65 0.81 23.80
C ARG A 462 17.09 0.90 24.29
N ASN A 463 17.93 1.52 23.48
CA ASN A 463 19.31 1.82 23.79
C ASN A 463 19.61 3.26 23.36
N ALA A 464 19.50 4.21 24.29
CA ALA A 464 19.49 5.63 23.99
C ALA A 464 18.46 5.97 22.88
N ASN A 465 18.89 6.55 21.77
CA ASN A 465 18.01 6.92 20.66
C ASN A 465 17.77 5.80 19.63
N SER A 466 18.06 4.53 19.96
CA SER A 466 17.82 3.40 19.08
C SER A 466 16.92 2.32 19.68
N ILE A 467 16.37 1.49 18.79
CA ILE A 467 15.69 0.23 19.15
C ILE A 467 16.52 -0.93 18.66
N ASP A 468 16.80 -1.86 19.57
CA ASP A 468 17.41 -3.15 19.34
C ASP A 468 16.33 -4.24 19.40
N LEU A 469 16.50 -5.30 18.62
CA LEU A 469 15.71 -6.54 18.75
C LEU A 469 16.56 -7.63 19.39
N ILE A 470 16.13 -8.15 20.53
CA ILE A 470 16.83 -9.18 21.30
C ILE A 470 16.19 -10.54 21.01
N LEU A 471 17.02 -11.51 20.63
CA LEU A 471 16.63 -12.89 20.36
C LEU A 471 16.41 -13.66 21.66
N SER A 472 15.36 -14.45 21.69
CA SER A 472 15.05 -15.43 22.73
C SER A 472 14.55 -16.73 22.10
N ALA A 473 14.73 -17.86 22.80
CA ALA A 473 14.06 -19.10 22.40
C ALA A 473 12.58 -19.03 22.77
N VAL A 474 11.70 -19.57 21.92
CA VAL A 474 10.27 -19.65 22.23
C VAL A 474 10.07 -20.66 23.35
N GLY A 475 9.43 -20.23 24.45
CA GLY A 475 9.11 -21.10 25.57
C GLY A 475 8.04 -22.14 25.19
N GLY A 476 8.29 -23.41 25.46
CA GLY A 476 7.25 -24.45 25.42
C GLY A 476 6.24 -24.21 26.55
N GLY A 477 4.97 -23.98 26.21
CA GLY A 477 3.92 -23.79 27.21
C GLY A 477 3.80 -25.02 28.11
N GLY A 478 3.98 -24.85 29.43
CA GLY A 478 3.84 -25.92 30.42
C GLY A 478 2.42 -26.45 30.49
N GLY A 479 2.12 -27.48 29.70
CA GLY A 479 0.85 -28.20 29.70
C GLY A 479 0.81 -29.26 30.79
N GLY A 480 0.26 -28.91 31.95
CA GLY A 480 -0.01 -29.86 33.04
C GLY A 480 -1.00 -30.96 32.63
N GLY A 481 -0.58 -32.21 32.80
CA GLY A 481 -1.42 -33.41 32.73
C GLY A 481 -0.69 -34.56 33.43
N GLY A 482 -1.18 -34.95 34.61
CA GLY A 482 -0.38 -35.63 35.63
C GLY A 482 -0.03 -37.10 35.37
N GLY A 483 1.13 -37.50 35.89
CA GLY A 483 1.62 -38.88 35.89
C GLY A 483 3.11 -38.91 36.21
N GLY A 484 3.44 -38.95 37.51
CA GLY A 484 4.78 -38.76 38.07
C GLY A 484 5.95 -39.46 37.36
N ASP A 485 6.82 -38.65 36.78
CA ASP A 485 8.26 -38.71 36.97
C ASP A 485 8.81 -37.28 36.82
N THR A 486 9.75 -36.91 37.68
CA THR A 486 10.13 -35.53 37.98
C THR A 486 11.27 -35.05 37.09
N GLY A 487 10.98 -34.12 36.16
CA GLY A 487 12.00 -33.29 35.52
C GLY A 487 11.58 -32.67 34.19
N SER A 488 11.61 -31.33 34.14
CA SER A 488 11.56 -30.39 33.00
C SER A 488 10.22 -30.18 32.29
N ASP A 489 9.81 -28.91 32.26
CA ASP A 489 8.93 -28.29 31.28
C ASP A 489 9.26 -28.82 29.87
N SER A 490 8.29 -29.47 29.20
CA SER A 490 8.50 -29.94 27.82
C SER A 490 8.76 -28.74 26.92
N GLY A 491 9.95 -28.67 26.31
CA GLY A 491 10.28 -27.60 25.37
C GLY A 491 9.46 -27.68 24.09
N LEU A 492 9.48 -26.61 23.30
CA LEU A 492 8.61 -26.48 22.14
C LEU A 492 8.89 -27.54 21.06
N VAL A 493 10.15 -27.93 20.87
CA VAL A 493 10.53 -28.95 19.88
C VAL A 493 9.93 -30.30 20.27
N GLU A 494 9.99 -30.68 21.55
CA GLU A 494 9.32 -31.87 22.06
C GLU A 494 7.81 -31.82 21.83
N GLN A 495 7.18 -30.69 22.13
CA GLN A 495 5.73 -30.52 21.94
C GLN A 495 5.33 -30.68 20.47
N ILE A 496 6.11 -30.10 19.55
CA ILE A 496 5.91 -30.23 18.10
C ILE A 496 6.00 -31.70 17.67
N VAL A 497 7.07 -32.38 18.05
CA VAL A 497 7.33 -33.78 17.67
C VAL A 497 6.24 -34.72 18.20
N VAL A 498 5.82 -34.50 19.46
CA VAL A 498 4.73 -35.28 20.08
C VAL A 498 3.40 -35.01 19.38
N ALA A 499 3.08 -33.75 19.08
CA ALA A 499 1.86 -33.37 18.37
C ALA A 499 1.79 -33.95 16.96
N GLN A 500 2.93 -34.12 16.29
CA GLN A 500 3.05 -34.76 14.98
C GLN A 500 3.06 -36.30 15.04
N GLY A 501 2.94 -36.91 16.23
CA GLY A 501 2.90 -38.36 16.40
C GLY A 501 4.25 -39.06 16.22
N ASN A 502 5.36 -38.32 16.25
CA ASN A 502 6.70 -38.82 16.01
C ASN A 502 7.42 -39.20 17.32
N SER A 503 6.85 -40.16 18.04
CA SER A 503 7.39 -40.63 19.32
C SER A 503 8.85 -41.11 19.28
N PRO A 504 9.38 -41.71 18.19
CA PRO A 504 10.80 -42.07 18.12
C PRO A 504 11.75 -40.87 18.25
N ALA A 505 11.32 -39.68 17.81
CA ALA A 505 12.13 -38.46 17.81
C ALA A 505 12.11 -37.68 19.14
N THR A 506 11.26 -38.04 20.11
CA THR A 506 11.08 -37.30 21.37
C THR A 506 12.38 -37.11 22.16
N GLY A 507 13.25 -38.13 22.20
CA GLY A 507 14.54 -38.01 22.89
C GLY A 507 15.50 -37.00 22.24
N ALA A 508 15.49 -36.92 20.90
CA ALA A 508 16.26 -35.92 20.17
C ALA A 508 15.68 -34.52 20.35
N ALA A 509 14.35 -34.41 20.34
CA ALA A 509 13.65 -33.16 20.57
C ALA A 509 14.00 -32.53 21.93
N ARG A 510 14.00 -33.29 23.02
CA ARG A 510 14.41 -32.81 24.36
C ARG A 510 15.84 -32.29 24.41
N ALA A 511 16.76 -32.95 23.71
CA ALA A 511 18.14 -32.52 23.62
C ALA A 511 18.26 -31.19 22.86
N LEU A 512 17.52 -31.06 21.75
CA LEU A 512 17.46 -29.83 20.96
C LEU A 512 16.83 -28.68 21.77
N ASP A 513 15.75 -28.91 22.51
CA ASP A 513 15.15 -27.93 23.41
C ASP A 513 16.18 -27.41 24.43
N THR A 514 16.98 -28.30 25.02
CA THR A 514 18.02 -27.90 25.99
C THR A 514 19.08 -27.01 25.33
N ILE A 515 19.52 -27.37 24.12
CA ILE A 515 20.56 -26.63 23.38
C ILE A 515 20.04 -25.26 22.92
N ILE A 516 18.85 -25.24 22.31
CA ILE A 516 18.23 -24.03 21.75
C ILE A 516 17.88 -23.04 22.87
N ASN A 517 17.38 -23.52 24.02
CA ASN A 517 17.08 -22.65 25.16
C ASN A 517 18.34 -22.06 25.81
N ALA A 518 19.46 -22.77 25.76
CA ALA A 518 20.73 -22.28 26.31
C ALA A 518 21.39 -21.24 25.40
N GLU A 519 21.33 -21.46 24.08
CA GLU A 519 21.97 -20.59 23.08
C GLU A 519 21.11 -20.54 21.80
N PRO A 520 20.05 -19.71 21.76
CA PRO A 520 19.13 -19.67 20.61
C PRO A 520 19.84 -19.22 19.32
N GLY A 521 20.82 -18.32 19.44
CA GLY A 521 21.70 -17.90 18.35
C GLY A 521 22.86 -18.86 18.06
N GLY A 522 22.92 -20.02 18.72
CA GLY A 522 24.02 -20.97 18.54
C GLY A 522 24.01 -21.63 17.16
N ALA A 523 25.09 -22.36 16.86
CA ALA A 523 25.22 -23.06 15.57
C ALA A 523 24.07 -24.04 15.29
N ILE A 524 23.54 -24.69 16.33
CA ILE A 524 22.42 -25.64 16.20
C ILE A 524 21.09 -24.89 16.07
N GLY A 525 20.85 -23.85 16.88
CA GLY A 525 19.62 -23.05 16.79
C GLY A 525 19.46 -22.40 15.41
N SER A 526 20.55 -21.87 14.85
CA SER A 526 20.59 -21.29 13.51
C SER A 526 20.06 -22.21 12.40
N LEU A 527 20.21 -23.54 12.53
CA LEU A 527 19.71 -24.50 11.54
C LEU A 527 18.17 -24.57 11.48
N PHE A 528 17.49 -24.15 12.54
CA PHE A 528 16.04 -24.21 12.64
C PHE A 528 15.35 -22.88 12.30
N VAL A 529 16.09 -21.78 12.18
CA VAL A 529 15.54 -20.45 11.88
C VAL A 529 14.73 -20.41 10.59
N PRO A 530 15.14 -21.07 9.48
CA PRO A 530 14.36 -21.09 8.25
C PRO A 530 13.03 -21.83 8.33
N PHE A 531 12.79 -22.61 9.38
CA PHE A 531 11.58 -23.41 9.49
C PHE A 531 10.43 -22.54 9.99
N THR A 532 9.44 -22.38 9.14
CA THR A 532 8.24 -21.57 9.39
C THR A 532 7.04 -22.43 9.80
N THR A 533 7.20 -23.75 9.85
CA THR A 533 6.14 -24.71 10.20
C THR A 533 6.61 -25.80 11.15
N ASN A 534 5.68 -26.28 11.99
CA ASN A 534 5.90 -27.39 12.89
C ASN A 534 6.29 -28.69 12.16
N GLU A 535 5.82 -28.87 10.92
CA GLU A 535 6.16 -30.04 10.10
C GLU A 535 7.64 -30.02 9.70
N GLN A 536 8.14 -28.87 9.22
CA GLN A 536 9.57 -28.70 8.90
C GLN A 536 10.47 -28.95 10.12
N VAL A 537 10.07 -28.45 11.30
CA VAL A 537 10.79 -28.71 12.55
C VAL A 537 10.80 -30.21 12.85
N ASN A 538 9.64 -30.88 12.80
CA ASN A 538 9.54 -32.32 13.06
C ASN A 538 10.39 -33.17 12.09
N ASP A 539 10.39 -32.82 10.80
CA ASP A 539 11.18 -33.51 9.78
C ASP A 539 12.68 -33.32 10.02
N ALA A 540 13.10 -32.11 10.38
CA ALA A 540 14.49 -31.82 10.74
C ALA A 540 14.92 -32.62 11.97
N VAL A 541 14.10 -32.68 13.03
CA VAL A 541 14.41 -33.51 14.21
C VAL A 541 14.53 -34.99 13.82
N THR A 542 13.64 -35.49 12.96
CA THR A 542 13.69 -36.88 12.48
C THR A 542 15.01 -37.19 11.78
N GLN A 543 15.53 -36.26 10.98
CA GLN A 543 16.80 -36.42 10.28
C GLN A 543 18.02 -36.42 11.24
N THR A 544 17.88 -35.89 12.45
CA THR A 544 18.94 -35.98 13.48
C THR A 544 18.96 -37.32 14.24
N LEU A 545 17.92 -38.16 14.08
CA LEU A 545 17.82 -39.44 14.78
C LEU A 545 19.01 -40.38 14.54
N PRO A 546 19.50 -40.61 13.30
CA PRO A 546 20.61 -41.53 13.06
C PRO A 546 21.91 -41.10 13.76
N LEU A 547 22.14 -39.79 13.84
CA LEU A 547 23.31 -39.19 14.49
C LEU A 547 23.25 -39.37 16.02
N LEU A 548 22.06 -39.15 16.61
CA LEU A 548 21.88 -39.23 18.06
C LEU A 548 21.76 -40.68 18.56
N THR A 549 21.08 -41.55 17.81
CA THR A 549 21.01 -42.99 18.10
C THR A 549 22.36 -43.68 17.92
N GLY A 550 23.15 -43.31 16.90
CA GLY A 550 24.52 -43.79 16.73
C GLY A 550 25.45 -43.36 17.86
N GLY A 551 25.43 -42.08 18.25
CA GLY A 551 26.25 -41.55 19.35
C GLY A 551 25.90 -42.15 20.71
N SER A 552 24.61 -42.32 21.00
CA SER A 552 24.13 -42.97 22.23
C SER A 552 24.44 -44.47 22.28
N GLN A 553 24.41 -45.18 21.14
CA GLN A 553 24.89 -46.57 21.06
C GLN A 553 26.39 -46.68 21.33
N VAL A 554 27.20 -45.75 20.81
CA VAL A 554 28.66 -45.72 21.07
C VAL A 554 28.95 -45.39 22.53
N ALA A 555 28.22 -44.45 23.13
CA ALA A 555 28.33 -44.13 24.56
C ALA A 555 27.90 -45.30 25.44
N ALA A 556 26.77 -45.95 25.13
CA ALA A 556 26.27 -47.12 25.84
C ALA A 556 27.23 -48.31 25.75
N THR A 557 27.80 -48.54 24.56
CA THR A 557 28.81 -49.59 24.36
C THR A 557 30.07 -49.29 25.16
N SER A 558 30.50 -48.03 25.20
CA SER A 558 31.66 -47.59 26.00
C SER A 558 31.41 -47.74 27.50
N ALA A 559 30.21 -47.39 27.97
CA ALA A 559 29.78 -47.55 29.35
C ALA A 559 29.69 -49.03 29.75
N LEU A 560 29.09 -49.90 28.90
CA LEU A 560 29.03 -51.34 29.12
C LEU A 560 30.43 -51.97 29.15
N THR A 561 31.33 -51.52 28.27
CA THR A 561 32.73 -51.96 28.26
C THR A 561 33.49 -51.48 29.51
N GLY A 562 33.18 -50.29 30.02
CA GLY A 562 33.69 -49.77 31.29
C GLY A 562 33.16 -50.56 32.50
N MET A 563 31.85 -50.82 32.54
CA MET A 563 31.22 -51.62 33.60
C MET A 563 31.74 -53.05 33.61
N ASN A 564 31.89 -53.70 32.45
CA ASN A 564 32.48 -55.03 32.36
C ASN A 564 33.92 -55.04 32.87
N ARG A 565 34.73 -54.02 32.59
CA ARG A 565 36.08 -53.88 33.16
C ARG A 565 36.06 -53.73 34.68
N VAL A 566 35.14 -52.92 35.22
CA VAL A 566 34.99 -52.74 36.67
C VAL A 566 34.50 -54.03 37.34
N VAL A 567 33.55 -54.74 36.73
CA VAL A 567 33.06 -56.03 37.22
C VAL A 567 34.17 -57.08 37.20
N GLN A 568 34.94 -57.15 36.10
CA GLN A 568 36.05 -58.10 35.98
C GLN A 568 37.15 -57.82 37.01
N ALA A 569 37.53 -56.55 37.19
CA ALA A 569 38.49 -56.13 38.22
C ALA A 569 37.99 -56.46 39.64
N ARG A 570 36.68 -56.38 39.89
CA ARG A 570 36.06 -56.77 41.17
C ARG A 570 36.10 -58.29 41.39
N ILE A 571 35.89 -59.07 40.33
CA ILE A 571 35.97 -60.55 40.36
C ILE A 571 37.40 -61.00 40.63
N GLU A 572 38.39 -60.43 39.92
CA GLU A 572 39.81 -60.73 40.10
C GLU A 572 40.30 -60.33 41.50
N SER A 573 39.86 -59.16 42.02
CA SER A 573 40.15 -58.73 43.38
C SER A 573 39.52 -59.59 44.48
N ASN A 574 38.48 -60.37 44.18
CA ASN A 574 37.84 -61.28 45.14
C ASN A 574 38.39 -62.72 45.04
N GLN A 575 39.23 -63.01 44.04
CA GLN A 575 39.87 -64.32 43.83
C GLN A 575 41.36 -64.34 44.25
N ALA A 576 41.96 -63.17 44.49
CA ALA A 576 43.25 -62.99 45.17
C ALA A 576 43.04 -62.82 46.68
#